data_AF-D3NXP4-F1
#
_entry.id   AF-D3NXP4-F1
#
_cell.length_a   1.000
_cell.length_b   1.000
_cell.length_c   1.000
_cell.angle_alpha   90.00
_cell.angle_beta   90.00
_cell.angle_gamma   90.00
#
_symmetry.space_group_name_H-M   'P 1'
#
loop_
_entity.id
_entity.type
_entity.pdbx_description
1 polymer ?
#
loop_
_entity_poly.entity_id
_entity_poly.type
_entity_poly.pdbx_seq_one_letter_code
_entity_poly.pdbx_strand_id
1 'polypeptide(L)'
;MTIALPAVIVQNNAVVKVQRYAEPFVHAGIAHPATAWDLYNTADWARYCPSWRLLPLVDTPPVAPGKRAERRPEAEWIVGADAVTVTYRLVDLTPEEVAAGLTAARISKVEAIGAERHRRMALGALHAGKRFAMDSTSRTDLGDMATTAALVLAGALPWPDSYAQGWIALDNTRLPLPTSDDGIALAGAVAVSYSTIVQHARDLKDAALTAADPTTVDETVGWP
;
A
#
# COMPACT_ATOMS: atom_id res chain seq x y z
N MET A 1 3.52 -37.13 11.45
CA MET A 1 3.72 -35.75 10.98
C MET A 1 4.64 -35.83 9.77
N THR A 2 4.19 -35.35 8.62
CA THR A 2 5.03 -35.16 7.42
C THR A 2 5.94 -33.95 7.63
N ILE A 3 7.12 -33.96 7.03
CA ILE A 3 8.11 -32.91 7.23
C ILE A 3 7.82 -31.78 6.25
N ALA A 4 7.48 -30.60 6.78
CA ALA A 4 7.28 -29.42 5.98
C ALA A 4 8.62 -28.90 5.44
N LEU A 5 8.68 -28.65 4.13
CA LEU A 5 9.79 -27.96 3.50
C LEU A 5 9.60 -26.42 3.61
N PRO A 6 10.69 -25.63 3.78
CA PRO A 6 12.07 -26.06 3.87
C PRO A 6 12.41 -26.75 5.21
N ALA A 7 13.18 -27.83 5.12
CA ALA A 7 13.69 -28.59 6.27
C ALA A 7 15.21 -28.55 6.32
N VAL A 8 15.78 -28.61 7.51
CA VAL A 8 17.23 -28.63 7.75
C VAL A 8 17.63 -30.02 8.20
N ILE A 9 18.59 -30.60 7.48
CA ILE A 9 19.23 -31.86 7.84
C ILE A 9 20.34 -31.54 8.84
N VAL A 10 20.19 -32.03 10.06
CA VAL A 10 21.15 -31.88 11.15
C VAL A 10 21.79 -33.22 11.47
N GLN A 11 23.11 -33.24 11.55
CA GLN A 11 23.89 -34.41 11.99
C GLN A 11 24.96 -33.93 12.95
N ASN A 12 25.14 -34.63 14.08
CA ASN A 12 26.11 -34.26 15.12
C ASN A 12 25.97 -32.81 15.60
N ASN A 13 24.72 -32.34 15.73
CA ASN A 13 24.36 -30.97 16.09
C ASN A 13 24.88 -29.87 15.14
N ALA A 14 25.23 -30.22 13.90
CA ALA A 14 25.61 -29.28 12.84
C ALA A 14 24.63 -29.35 11.67
N VAL A 15 24.42 -28.22 11.01
CA VAL A 15 23.67 -28.16 9.75
C VAL A 15 24.50 -28.84 8.65
N VAL A 16 23.92 -29.85 8.01
CA VAL A 16 24.54 -30.57 6.88
C VAL A 16 24.01 -30.04 5.56
N LYS A 17 22.70 -29.78 5.51
CA LYS A 17 22.02 -29.36 4.30
C LYS A 17 20.69 -28.69 4.62
N VAL A 18 20.36 -27.64 3.88
CA VAL A 18 19.01 -27.07 3.85
C VAL A 18 18.27 -27.64 2.64
N GLN A 19 17.25 -28.44 2.90
CA GLN A 19 16.39 -28.99 1.86
C GLN A 19 15.23 -28.02 1.60
N ARG A 20 15.19 -27.46 0.38
CA ARG A 20 14.15 -26.48 -0.01
C ARG A 20 13.03 -27.08 -0.85
N TYR A 21 13.35 -28.14 -1.59
CA TYR A 21 12.44 -28.82 -2.51
C TYR A 21 12.57 -30.33 -2.34
N ALA A 22 11.55 -31.10 -2.69
CA ALA A 22 11.66 -32.55 -2.69
C ALA A 22 12.61 -33.00 -3.80
N GLU A 23 13.73 -33.61 -3.44
CA GLU A 23 14.70 -34.15 -4.40
C GLU A 23 15.27 -35.49 -3.91
N PRO A 24 15.74 -36.36 -4.82
CA PRO A 24 16.40 -37.61 -4.42
C PRO A 24 17.65 -37.32 -3.59
N PHE A 25 17.95 -38.19 -2.63
CA PHE A 25 19.12 -38.04 -1.77
C PHE A 25 19.74 -39.40 -1.45
N VAL A 26 21.00 -39.38 -0.99
CA VAL A 26 21.70 -40.57 -0.55
C VAL A 26 22.02 -40.44 0.94
N HIS A 27 21.65 -41.46 1.72
CA HIS A 27 22.01 -41.57 3.13
C HIS A 27 22.70 -42.92 3.38
N ALA A 28 23.90 -42.91 3.97
CA ALA A 28 24.66 -44.12 4.25
C ALA A 28 24.80 -45.09 3.05
N GLY A 29 24.91 -44.55 1.83
CA GLY A 29 25.01 -45.33 0.59
C GLY A 29 23.68 -45.82 0.01
N ILE A 30 22.55 -45.55 0.65
CA ILE A 30 21.20 -45.90 0.17
C ILE A 30 20.59 -44.69 -0.55
N ALA A 31 20.14 -44.89 -1.78
CA ALA A 31 19.44 -43.87 -2.56
C ALA A 31 17.95 -43.84 -2.20
N HIS A 32 17.45 -42.65 -1.88
CA HIS A 32 16.04 -42.37 -1.60
C HIS A 32 15.46 -41.51 -2.74
N PRO A 33 14.26 -41.83 -3.24
CA PRO A 33 13.57 -41.00 -4.23
C PRO A 33 13.06 -39.70 -3.58
N ALA A 34 12.78 -38.68 -4.41
CA ALA A 34 12.22 -37.41 -3.95
C ALA A 34 10.90 -37.58 -3.16
N THR A 35 10.09 -38.59 -3.51
CA THR A 35 8.82 -38.88 -2.84
C THR A 35 8.97 -39.27 -1.36
N ALA A 36 10.19 -39.62 -0.91
CA ALA A 36 10.45 -39.88 0.50
C ALA A 36 10.16 -38.65 1.39
N TRP A 37 10.35 -37.43 0.88
CA TRP A 37 10.05 -36.20 1.62
C TRP A 37 8.57 -36.06 2.01
N ASP A 38 7.67 -36.56 1.16
CA ASP A 38 6.22 -36.48 1.37
C ASP A 38 5.66 -37.71 2.09
N LEU A 39 6.26 -38.88 1.85
CA LEU A 39 5.74 -40.17 2.32
C LEU A 39 6.27 -40.57 3.70
N TYR A 40 7.52 -40.19 4.03
CA TYR A 40 8.13 -40.63 5.28
C TYR A 40 7.59 -39.79 6.43
N ASN A 41 7.08 -40.49 7.44
CA ASN A 41 6.81 -39.89 8.74
C ASN A 41 8.09 -39.89 9.61
N THR A 42 8.01 -39.34 10.82
CA THR A 42 9.12 -39.27 11.76
C THR A 42 9.78 -40.64 12.06
N ALA A 43 8.99 -41.72 12.14
CA ALA A 43 9.51 -43.06 12.39
C ALA A 43 10.23 -43.65 11.17
N ASP A 44 9.73 -43.39 9.95
CA ASP A 44 10.41 -43.79 8.72
C ASP A 44 11.78 -43.10 8.59
N TRP A 45 11.84 -41.81 8.86
CA TRP A 45 13.09 -41.06 8.88
C TRP A 45 14.08 -41.58 9.93
N ALA A 46 13.61 -41.88 11.15
CA ALA A 46 14.46 -42.47 12.18
C ALA A 46 14.96 -43.88 11.80
N ARG A 47 14.16 -44.65 11.04
CA ARG A 47 14.55 -46.00 10.59
C ARG A 47 15.55 -45.97 9.44
N TYR A 48 15.29 -45.15 8.42
CA TYR A 48 16.06 -45.15 7.18
C TYR A 48 17.23 -44.16 7.20
N CYS A 49 17.16 -43.12 8.03
CA CYS A 49 18.18 -42.08 8.16
C CYS A 49 18.47 -41.77 9.64
N PRO A 50 18.87 -42.76 10.46
CA PRO A 50 18.95 -42.64 11.92
C PRO A 50 19.93 -41.57 12.43
N SER A 51 20.92 -41.20 11.62
CA SER A 51 21.90 -40.15 11.99
C SER A 51 21.47 -38.74 11.60
N TRP A 52 20.32 -38.60 10.92
CA TRP A 52 19.77 -37.31 10.53
C TRP A 52 18.61 -36.92 11.44
N ARG A 53 18.67 -35.69 11.92
CA ARG A 53 17.52 -35.01 12.51
C ARG A 53 17.02 -33.98 11.51
N LEU A 54 15.76 -34.09 11.15
CA LEU A 54 15.11 -33.17 10.24
C LEU A 54 14.32 -32.16 11.05
N LEU A 55 14.72 -30.90 10.96
CA LEU A 55 14.12 -29.80 11.70
C LEU A 55 13.56 -28.75 10.74
N PRO A 56 12.43 -28.11 11.06
CA PRO A 56 11.97 -26.94 10.32
C PRO A 56 12.99 -25.80 10.39
N LEU A 57 13.05 -25.00 9.33
CA LEU A 57 13.86 -23.79 9.25
C LEU A 57 13.05 -22.57 9.73
N VAL A 58 13.57 -21.84 10.70
CA VAL A 58 13.07 -20.51 11.10
C VAL A 58 13.95 -19.44 10.49
N ASP A 59 13.38 -18.65 9.58
CA ASP A 59 14.05 -17.66 8.73
C ASP A 59 13.34 -16.32 8.89
N THR A 60 13.61 -15.65 10.00
CA THR A 60 13.02 -14.34 10.34
C THR A 60 14.13 -13.32 10.50
N PRO A 61 14.48 -12.58 9.43
CA PRO A 61 15.52 -11.57 9.49
C PRO A 61 15.18 -10.47 10.51
N PRO A 62 16.13 -10.07 11.39
CA PRO A 62 15.92 -8.93 12.26
C PRO A 62 15.87 -7.63 11.45
N VAL A 63 15.08 -6.66 11.93
CA VAL A 63 14.96 -5.32 11.33
C VAL A 63 15.55 -4.30 12.28
N ALA A 64 16.37 -3.39 11.75
CA ALA A 64 16.88 -2.25 12.49
C ALA A 64 17.02 -1.02 11.57
N PRO A 65 16.76 0.21 12.06
CA PRO A 65 16.90 1.42 11.27
C PRO A 65 18.30 1.55 10.67
N GLY A 66 18.39 1.84 9.37
CA GLY A 66 19.66 2.04 8.67
C GLY A 66 20.51 0.77 8.49
N LYS A 67 19.97 -0.42 8.77
CA LYS A 67 20.68 -1.70 8.66
C LYS A 67 19.93 -2.66 7.73
N ARG A 68 20.68 -3.55 7.06
CA ARG A 68 20.13 -4.78 6.47
C ARG A 68 20.67 -6.02 7.19
N ALA A 69 19.85 -7.06 7.24
CA ALA A 69 20.24 -8.34 7.77
C ALA A 69 20.94 -9.18 6.70
N GLU A 70 22.16 -9.62 6.99
CA GLU A 70 22.88 -10.62 6.19
C GLU A 70 22.90 -11.95 6.93
N ARG A 71 22.52 -13.01 6.23
CA ARG A 71 22.60 -14.36 6.78
C ARG A 71 24.06 -14.70 7.08
N ARG A 72 24.30 -15.25 8.26
CA ARG A 72 25.56 -15.90 8.58
C ARG A 72 25.65 -17.26 7.87
N PRO A 73 26.87 -17.79 7.68
CA PRO A 73 27.07 -19.17 7.21
C PRO A 73 26.27 -20.18 8.04
N GLU A 74 25.86 -21.30 7.42
CA GLU A 74 25.04 -22.35 8.06
C GLU A 74 25.68 -22.92 9.32
N ALA A 75 27.02 -22.92 9.42
CA ALA A 75 27.78 -23.34 10.59
C ALA A 75 27.55 -22.45 11.84
N GLU A 76 27.07 -21.22 11.65
CA GLU A 76 26.75 -20.28 12.73
C GLU A 76 25.25 -20.29 13.09
N TRP A 77 24.43 -21.11 12.42
CA TRP A 77 22.99 -21.16 12.71
C TRP A 77 22.72 -21.86 14.04
N ILE A 78 21.62 -21.46 14.69
CA ILE A 78 21.27 -22.00 16.00
C ILE A 78 20.46 -23.27 15.78
N VAL A 79 21.06 -24.41 16.13
CA VAL A 79 20.42 -25.72 16.10
C VAL A 79 19.69 -25.95 17.43
N GLY A 80 18.38 -25.71 17.44
CA GLY A 80 17.52 -25.93 18.61
C GLY A 80 17.03 -27.38 18.73
N ALA A 81 16.17 -27.64 19.72
CA ALA A 81 15.51 -28.94 19.89
C ALA A 81 14.49 -29.22 18.77
N ASP A 82 13.71 -28.20 18.41
CA ASP A 82 12.56 -28.35 17.52
C ASP A 82 12.70 -27.62 16.17
N ALA A 83 13.72 -26.78 16.01
CA ALA A 83 13.95 -26.00 14.79
C ALA A 83 15.43 -25.60 14.65
N VAL A 84 15.83 -25.25 13.42
CA VAL A 84 17.08 -24.51 13.17
C VAL A 84 16.73 -23.07 12.84
N THR A 85 17.37 -22.12 13.53
CA THR A 85 17.14 -20.68 13.32
C THR A 85 18.31 -20.06 12.57
N VAL A 86 18.01 -19.39 11.45
CA VAL A 86 19.02 -18.63 10.69
C VAL A 86 19.57 -17.52 11.56
N THR A 87 20.89 -17.44 11.66
CA THR A 87 21.57 -16.34 12.35
C THR A 87 21.93 -15.24 11.37
N TYR A 88 21.78 -13.97 11.78
CA TYR A 88 22.07 -12.81 10.94
C TYR A 88 23.11 -11.91 11.58
N ARG A 89 23.82 -11.15 10.76
CA ARG A 89 24.47 -9.89 11.15
C ARG A 89 23.71 -8.72 10.57
N LEU A 90 23.60 -7.65 11.35
CA LEU A 90 23.13 -6.37 10.84
C LEU A 90 24.34 -5.61 10.28
N VAL A 91 24.25 -5.23 9.02
CA VAL A 91 25.24 -4.38 8.35
C VAL A 91 24.62 -3.05 8.00
N ASP A 92 25.42 -1.98 8.05
CA ASP A 92 24.97 -0.65 7.63
C ASP A 92 24.57 -0.65 6.16
N LEU A 93 23.46 0.04 5.88
CA LEU A 93 23.09 0.33 4.50
C LEU A 93 24.15 1.24 3.88
N THR A 94 24.47 0.96 2.63
CA THR A 94 25.28 1.85 1.80
C THR A 94 24.52 3.16 1.55
N PRO A 95 25.22 4.26 1.20
CA PRO A 95 24.56 5.52 0.84
C PRO A 95 23.53 5.38 -0.29
N GLU A 96 23.81 4.49 -1.25
CA GLU A 96 22.89 4.20 -2.36
C GLU A 96 21.62 3.48 -1.89
N GLU A 97 21.74 2.49 -1.00
CA GLU A 97 20.58 1.81 -0.41
C GLU A 97 19.73 2.76 0.44
N VAL A 98 20.36 3.65 1.20
CA VAL A 98 19.64 4.70 1.96
C VAL A 98 18.90 5.63 1.01
N ALA A 99 19.55 6.09 -0.07
CA ALA A 99 18.93 6.98 -1.06
C ALA A 99 17.75 6.30 -1.80
N ALA A 100 17.89 5.02 -2.13
CA ALA A 100 16.84 4.22 -2.74
C ALA A 100 15.64 4.04 -1.80
N GLY A 101 15.89 3.71 -0.52
CA GLY A 101 14.85 3.61 0.50
C GLY A 101 14.10 4.92 0.69
N LEU A 102 14.82 6.04 0.74
CA LEU A 102 14.22 7.37 0.85
C LEU A 102 13.38 7.74 -0.39
N THR A 103 13.84 7.39 -1.59
CA THR A 103 13.09 7.58 -2.83
C THR A 103 11.79 6.78 -2.83
N ALA A 104 11.85 5.50 -2.44
CA ALA A 104 10.66 4.66 -2.31
C ALA A 104 9.68 5.21 -1.26
N ALA A 105 10.17 5.70 -0.12
CA ALA A 105 9.33 6.30 0.91
C ALA A 105 8.61 7.57 0.41
N ARG A 106 9.28 8.41 -0.39
CA ARG A 106 8.66 9.59 -1.02
C ARG A 106 7.55 9.22 -2.00
N ILE A 107 7.79 8.22 -2.86
CA ILE A 107 6.78 7.72 -3.80
C ILE A 107 5.55 7.23 -3.04
N SER A 108 5.76 6.37 -2.03
CA SER A 108 4.66 5.83 -1.21
C SER A 108 3.88 6.94 -0.50
N LYS A 109 4.56 7.96 0.05
CA LYS A 109 3.87 9.09 0.68
C LYS A 109 3.07 9.92 -0.32
N VAL A 110 3.59 10.19 -1.52
CA VAL A 110 2.86 10.90 -2.59
C VAL A 110 1.60 10.14 -3.02
N GLU A 111 1.67 8.81 -3.07
CA GLU A 111 0.52 7.95 -3.34
C GLU A 111 -0.53 8.02 -2.21
N ALA A 112 -0.09 7.96 -0.94
CA ALA A 112 -0.98 8.11 0.21
C ALA A 112 -1.72 9.45 0.23
N ILE A 113 -1.02 10.57 -0.04
CA ILE A 113 -1.63 11.90 -0.19
C ILE A 113 -2.63 11.91 -1.36
N GLY A 114 -2.31 11.24 -2.47
CA GLY A 114 -3.21 11.09 -3.61
C GLY A 114 -4.48 10.33 -3.26
N ALA A 115 -4.37 9.24 -2.49
CA ALA A 115 -5.50 8.45 -2.02
C ALA A 115 -6.39 9.27 -1.09
N GLU A 116 -5.81 10.00 -0.13
CA GLU A 116 -6.58 10.87 0.76
C GLU A 116 -7.27 12.00 0.00
N ARG A 117 -6.61 12.64 -0.96
CA ARG A 117 -7.23 13.62 -1.86
C ARG A 117 -8.47 13.04 -2.55
N HIS A 118 -8.36 11.83 -3.11
CA HIS A 118 -9.50 11.17 -3.76
C HIS A 118 -10.62 10.87 -2.78
N ARG A 119 -10.30 10.40 -1.57
CA ARG A 119 -11.28 10.16 -0.51
C ARG A 119 -12.05 11.45 -0.18
N ARG A 120 -11.36 12.59 -0.06
CA ARG A 120 -11.99 13.90 0.17
C ARG A 120 -12.83 14.34 -1.01
N MET A 121 -12.36 14.16 -2.24
CA MET A 121 -13.13 14.47 -3.45
C MET A 121 -14.43 13.67 -3.54
N ALA A 122 -14.40 12.40 -3.13
CA ALA A 122 -15.57 11.53 -3.13
C ALA A 122 -16.65 11.97 -2.12
N LEU A 123 -16.31 12.77 -1.09
CA LEU A 123 -17.31 13.37 -0.21
C LEU A 123 -18.15 14.44 -0.91
N GLY A 124 -17.64 15.09 -1.95
CA GLY A 124 -18.31 16.19 -2.63
C GLY A 124 -18.26 17.52 -1.88
N ALA A 125 -18.53 18.60 -2.61
CA ALA A 125 -18.54 19.97 -2.10
C ALA A 125 -19.83 20.25 -1.31
N LEU A 126 -19.71 20.87 -0.12
CA LEU A 126 -20.87 21.28 0.68
C LEU A 126 -21.38 22.65 0.21
N HIS A 127 -22.64 22.73 -0.19
CA HIS A 127 -23.32 23.97 -0.51
C HIS A 127 -24.79 23.89 -0.12
N ALA A 128 -25.32 24.93 0.54
CA ALA A 128 -26.70 24.97 1.02
C ALA A 128 -27.16 23.70 1.79
N GLY A 129 -26.25 23.12 2.59
CA GLY A 129 -26.51 21.90 3.37
C GLY A 129 -26.53 20.60 2.57
N LYS A 130 -26.21 20.62 1.28
CA LYS A 130 -26.14 19.45 0.38
C LYS A 130 -24.74 19.23 -0.15
N ARG A 131 -24.43 17.99 -0.56
CA ARG A 131 -23.12 17.64 -1.14
C ARG A 131 -23.23 17.41 -2.63
N PHE A 132 -22.32 17.99 -3.40
CA PHE A 132 -22.30 17.92 -4.86
C PHE A 132 -21.02 17.27 -5.37
N ALA A 133 -21.16 16.48 -6.42
CA ALA A 133 -20.05 15.74 -7.02
C ALA A 133 -18.98 16.70 -7.58
N MET A 134 -17.72 16.30 -7.46
CA MET A 134 -16.55 17.09 -7.89
C MET A 134 -15.72 16.40 -8.99
N ASP A 135 -16.26 15.33 -9.57
CA ASP A 135 -15.65 14.66 -10.72
C ASP A 135 -15.62 15.57 -11.95
N SER A 136 -14.90 15.15 -12.98
CA SER A 136 -14.72 15.95 -14.19
C SER A 136 -16.03 16.29 -14.89
N THR A 137 -16.97 15.36 -14.99
CA THR A 137 -18.23 15.58 -15.70
C THR A 137 -19.07 16.58 -14.93
N SER A 138 -19.26 16.37 -13.62
CA SER A 138 -20.00 17.29 -12.77
C SER A 138 -19.45 18.71 -12.80
N ARG A 139 -18.12 18.88 -12.81
CA ARG A 139 -17.49 20.20 -12.90
C ARG A 139 -17.64 20.85 -14.28
N THR A 140 -17.61 20.07 -15.36
CA THR A 140 -17.87 20.58 -16.71
C THR A 140 -19.30 21.09 -16.82
N ASP A 141 -20.29 20.27 -16.41
CA ASP A 141 -21.70 20.62 -16.51
C ASP A 141 -22.03 21.86 -15.65
N LEU A 142 -21.45 21.96 -14.45
CA LEU A 142 -21.57 23.16 -13.61
C LEU A 142 -20.88 24.38 -14.21
N GLY A 143 -19.78 24.19 -14.94
CA GLY A 143 -19.09 25.26 -15.67
C GLY A 143 -19.93 25.80 -16.83
N ASP A 144 -20.61 24.92 -17.57
CA ASP A 144 -21.53 25.30 -18.65
C ASP A 144 -22.75 26.05 -18.09
N MET A 145 -23.28 25.60 -16.95
CA MET A 145 -24.35 26.31 -16.23
C MET A 145 -23.86 27.69 -15.75
N ALA A 146 -22.68 27.80 -15.16
CA ALA A 146 -22.12 29.07 -14.70
C ALA A 146 -21.87 30.05 -15.86
N THR A 147 -21.41 29.54 -17.01
CA THR A 147 -21.25 30.34 -18.24
C THR A 147 -22.60 30.84 -18.74
N THR A 148 -23.62 29.97 -18.76
CA THR A 148 -24.99 30.36 -19.10
C THR A 148 -25.49 31.44 -18.14
N ALA A 149 -25.32 31.26 -16.84
CA ALA A 149 -25.72 32.22 -15.82
C ALA A 149 -25.01 33.58 -15.99
N ALA A 150 -23.73 33.59 -16.34
CA ALA A 150 -22.99 34.83 -16.62
C ALA A 150 -23.55 35.57 -17.85
N LEU A 151 -23.96 34.85 -18.90
CA LEU A 151 -24.62 35.46 -20.07
C LEU A 151 -26.01 36.02 -19.72
N VAL A 152 -26.73 35.40 -18.78
CA VAL A 152 -27.98 35.95 -18.25
C VAL A 152 -27.75 37.25 -17.51
N LEU A 153 -26.75 37.30 -16.62
CA LEU A 153 -26.37 38.53 -15.91
C LEU A 153 -25.92 39.64 -16.86
N ALA A 154 -25.28 39.28 -17.98
CA ALA A 154 -24.92 40.22 -19.03
C ALA A 154 -26.12 40.67 -19.90
N GLY A 155 -27.33 40.12 -19.67
CA GLY A 155 -28.54 40.42 -20.44
C GLY A 155 -28.60 39.77 -21.82
N ALA A 156 -27.71 38.81 -22.12
CA ALA A 156 -27.64 38.16 -23.42
C ALA A 156 -28.61 36.97 -23.56
N LEU A 157 -29.00 36.36 -22.44
CA LEU A 157 -29.91 35.21 -22.39
C LEU A 157 -30.93 35.36 -21.25
N PRO A 158 -32.12 34.75 -21.34
CA PRO A 158 -32.96 34.49 -20.17
C PRO A 158 -32.42 33.30 -19.36
N TRP A 159 -32.70 33.25 -18.06
CA TRP A 159 -32.40 32.07 -17.25
C TRP A 159 -33.25 30.88 -17.71
N PRO A 160 -32.66 29.74 -18.11
CA PRO A 160 -33.43 28.61 -18.58
C PRO A 160 -34.29 27.97 -17.47
N ASP A 161 -35.58 27.71 -17.77
CA ASP A 161 -36.49 27.04 -16.84
C ASP A 161 -35.96 25.67 -16.36
N SER A 162 -35.21 24.96 -17.21
CA SER A 162 -34.57 23.69 -16.86
C SER A 162 -33.52 23.84 -15.76
N TYR A 163 -32.72 24.91 -15.76
CA TYR A 163 -31.80 25.21 -14.67
C TYR A 163 -32.53 25.77 -13.46
N ALA A 164 -33.59 26.56 -13.65
CA ALA A 164 -34.41 27.08 -12.57
C ALA A 164 -34.99 26.00 -11.65
N GLN A 165 -35.30 24.81 -12.20
CA GLN A 165 -35.73 23.66 -11.42
C GLN A 165 -34.70 23.25 -10.37
N GLY A 166 -33.41 23.37 -10.70
CA GLY A 166 -32.30 23.12 -9.78
C GLY A 166 -31.40 21.95 -10.14
N TRP A 167 -30.35 21.76 -9.33
CA TRP A 167 -29.32 20.74 -9.52
C TRP A 167 -29.50 19.54 -8.59
N ILE A 168 -29.05 18.36 -9.00
CA ILE A 168 -29.16 17.12 -8.22
C ILE A 168 -27.90 16.94 -7.34
N ALA A 169 -28.11 16.85 -6.03
CA ALA A 169 -27.06 16.55 -5.06
C ALA A 169 -26.76 15.04 -5.01
N LEU A 170 -25.67 14.67 -4.33
CA LEU A 170 -25.23 13.27 -4.18
C LEU A 170 -26.25 12.37 -3.47
N ASP A 171 -27.12 12.94 -2.65
CA ASP A 171 -28.23 12.24 -1.98
C ASP A 171 -29.48 12.11 -2.88
N ASN A 172 -29.36 12.40 -4.19
CA ASN A 172 -30.42 12.45 -5.19
C ASN A 172 -31.53 13.46 -4.91
N THR A 173 -31.35 14.36 -3.94
CA THR A 173 -32.28 15.46 -3.72
C THR A 173 -31.91 16.66 -4.59
N ARG A 174 -32.91 17.51 -4.88
CA ARG A 174 -32.72 18.69 -5.72
C ARG A 174 -32.45 19.93 -4.87
N LEU A 175 -31.49 20.75 -5.28
CA LEU A 175 -31.32 22.13 -4.81
C LEU A 175 -31.94 23.07 -5.86
N PRO A 176 -33.05 23.77 -5.56
CA PRO A 176 -33.64 24.75 -6.48
C PRO A 176 -32.66 25.88 -6.79
N LEU A 177 -32.64 26.35 -8.04
CA LEU A 177 -31.77 27.45 -8.50
C LEU A 177 -32.60 28.51 -9.25
N PRO A 178 -33.54 29.20 -8.58
CA PRO A 178 -34.53 30.06 -9.24
C PRO A 178 -33.92 31.19 -10.07
N THR A 179 -32.68 31.59 -9.79
CA THR A 179 -31.96 32.65 -10.49
C THR A 179 -30.61 32.18 -11.04
N SER A 180 -30.06 32.95 -11.99
CA SER A 180 -28.69 32.75 -12.47
C SER A 180 -27.64 32.89 -11.37
N ASP A 181 -27.88 33.76 -10.38
CA ASP A 181 -26.98 33.95 -9.23
C ASP A 181 -26.87 32.66 -8.39
N ASP A 182 -27.96 31.92 -8.22
CA ASP A 182 -27.95 30.64 -7.52
C ASP A 182 -27.07 29.61 -8.24
N GLY A 183 -27.15 29.58 -9.59
CA GLY A 183 -26.29 28.73 -10.41
C GLY A 183 -24.81 29.06 -10.24
N ILE A 184 -24.45 30.35 -10.28
CA ILE A 184 -23.07 30.80 -10.05
C ILE A 184 -22.61 30.44 -8.63
N ALA A 185 -23.46 30.62 -7.62
CA ALA A 185 -23.13 30.31 -6.23
C ALA A 185 -22.82 28.81 -6.05
N LEU A 186 -23.62 27.92 -6.63
CA LEU A 186 -23.37 26.47 -6.60
C LEU A 186 -22.07 26.11 -7.33
N ALA A 187 -21.91 26.56 -8.58
CA ALA A 187 -20.72 26.26 -9.38
C ALA A 187 -19.44 26.77 -8.73
N GLY A 188 -19.48 27.98 -8.15
CA GLY A 188 -18.38 28.57 -7.40
C GLY A 188 -18.02 27.76 -6.16
N ALA A 189 -19.00 27.33 -5.37
CA ALA A 189 -18.75 26.51 -4.18
C ALA A 189 -18.08 25.17 -4.52
N VAL A 190 -18.52 24.53 -5.60
CA VAL A 190 -17.91 23.28 -6.11
C VAL A 190 -16.49 23.54 -6.62
N ALA A 191 -16.28 24.59 -7.40
CA ALA A 191 -14.97 24.95 -7.94
C ALA A 191 -13.95 25.28 -6.85
N VAL A 192 -14.33 26.05 -5.83
CA VAL A 192 -13.47 26.39 -4.69
C VAL A 192 -13.16 25.16 -3.84
N SER A 193 -14.15 24.31 -3.56
CA SER A 193 -13.91 23.06 -2.81
C SER A 193 -12.92 22.15 -3.54
N TYR A 194 -13.11 21.97 -4.85
CA TYR A 194 -12.20 21.19 -5.68
C TYR A 194 -10.78 21.78 -5.68
N SER A 195 -10.64 23.08 -5.94
CA SER A 195 -9.32 23.71 -6.09
C SER A 195 -8.54 23.73 -4.78
N THR A 196 -9.19 24.02 -3.65
CA THR A 196 -8.56 23.99 -2.33
C THR A 196 -8.06 22.60 -1.96
N ILE A 197 -8.84 21.54 -2.20
CA ILE A 197 -8.41 20.14 -2.01
C ILE A 197 -7.22 19.80 -2.92
N VAL A 198 -7.24 20.21 -4.19
CA VAL A 198 -6.14 19.94 -5.12
C VAL A 198 -4.85 20.65 -4.69
N GLN A 199 -4.94 21.92 -4.31
CA GLN A 199 -3.80 22.71 -3.90
C GLN A 199 -3.22 22.21 -2.57
N HIS A 200 -4.05 21.90 -1.58
CA HIS A 200 -3.58 21.30 -0.32
C HIS A 200 -2.83 19.98 -0.57
N ALA A 201 -3.37 19.13 -1.43
CA ALA A 201 -2.70 17.88 -1.81
C ALA A 201 -1.36 18.13 -2.54
N ARG A 202 -1.24 19.23 -3.30
CA ARG A 202 0.02 19.62 -3.94
C ARG A 202 1.04 20.05 -2.89
N ASP A 203 0.64 20.92 -1.98
CA ASP A 203 1.50 21.44 -0.92
C ASP A 203 2.06 20.29 -0.05
N LEU A 204 1.21 19.31 0.30
CA LEU A 204 1.64 18.10 1.02
C LEU A 204 2.64 17.26 0.21
N LYS A 205 2.45 17.13 -1.10
CA LYS A 205 3.38 16.37 -1.97
C LYS A 205 4.72 17.06 -2.07
N ASP A 206 4.72 18.38 -2.21
CA ASP A 206 5.95 19.17 -2.29
C ASP A 206 6.71 19.11 -0.96
N ALA A 207 6.00 19.15 0.18
CA ALA A 207 6.58 18.90 1.49
C ALA A 207 7.19 17.48 1.60
N ALA A 208 6.49 16.45 1.16
CA ALA A 208 6.98 15.07 1.21
C ALA A 208 8.22 14.86 0.32
N LEU A 209 8.28 15.48 -0.85
CA LEU A 209 9.41 15.37 -1.77
C LEU A 209 10.68 16.04 -1.24
N THR A 210 10.55 17.09 -0.44
CA THR A 210 11.67 17.86 0.10
C THR A 210 12.06 17.48 1.53
N ALA A 211 11.18 16.78 2.27
CA ALA A 211 11.46 16.31 3.61
C ALA A 211 12.69 15.39 3.68
N ALA A 212 13.44 15.53 4.78
CA ALA A 212 14.52 14.61 5.14
C ALA A 212 13.96 13.20 5.44
N ASP A 213 12.79 13.15 6.09
CA ASP A 213 12.00 11.94 6.30
C ASP A 213 10.54 12.19 5.86
N PRO A 214 10.10 11.64 4.71
CA PRO A 214 8.74 11.84 4.20
C PRO A 214 7.67 11.20 5.08
N THR A 215 8.02 10.28 5.99
CA THR A 215 7.02 9.64 6.88
C THR A 215 6.47 10.61 7.93
N THR A 216 7.18 11.71 8.18
CA THR A 216 6.78 12.78 9.10
C THR A 216 5.69 13.70 8.53
N VAL A 217 5.45 13.65 7.22
CA VAL A 217 4.35 14.40 6.59
C VAL A 217 3.05 13.65 6.83
N ASP A 218 2.19 14.22 7.67
CA ASP A 218 0.84 13.73 7.93
C ASP A 218 -0.10 14.15 6.78
N GLU A 219 -0.49 13.16 5.99
CA GLU A 219 -1.38 13.30 4.85
C GLU A 219 -2.84 13.50 5.23
N THR A 220 -3.23 13.32 6.50
CA THR A 220 -4.63 13.27 6.95
C THR A 220 -5.16 14.57 7.53
N VAL A 221 -4.27 15.54 7.79
CA VAL A 221 -4.57 16.80 8.49
C VAL A 221 -4.59 18.01 7.54
N GLY A 222 -5.21 19.09 8.01
CA GLY A 222 -5.19 20.39 7.32
C GLY A 222 -6.09 20.49 6.07
N TRP A 223 -6.88 19.46 5.76
CA TRP A 223 -7.82 19.50 4.65
C TRP A 223 -8.96 20.49 4.91
N PRO A 224 -9.43 21.21 3.86
CA PRO A 224 -10.61 22.05 3.94
C PRO A 224 -11.91 21.25 4.17
#